data_AF-A0A7V4BV05-F1
#
_entry.id   AF-A0A7V4BV05-F1
#
_cell.length_a   1.000
_cell.length_b   1.000
_cell.length_c   1.000
_cell.angle_alpha   90.00
_cell.angle_beta   90.00
_cell.angle_gamma   90.00
#
_symmetry.space_group_name_H-M   'P 1'
#
loop_
_entity.id
_entity.type
_entity.pdbx_description
1 polymer ?
#
loop_
_entity_poly.entity_id
_entity_poly.type
_entity_poly.pdbx_seq_one_letter_code
_entity_poly.pdbx_strand_id
1 'polypeptide(L)'
;TSLSQCTVEDGIFQFSLQVPMAIGTVGGLTRAHPIAALAIEILGKPSAEELMQIAAAMGMANHFAAIRALVTTGIQKGHMKMHLSKILQHLQATPHETDEAMKYFASREVSYKAIADFLQNIRSKT
;
A
#
# COMPACT_ATOMS: atom_id res chain seq x y z
N THR A 1 -6.32 -4.92 20.32
CA THR A 1 -5.05 -5.63 20.00
C THR A 1 -5.11 -6.09 18.56
N SER A 2 -3.96 -6.20 17.86
CA SER A 2 -3.93 -6.74 16.49
C SER A 2 -4.46 -8.18 16.45
N LEU A 3 -5.14 -8.54 15.35
CA LEU A 3 -5.57 -9.92 15.07
C LEU A 3 -4.47 -10.74 14.38
N SER A 4 -3.43 -10.07 13.88
CA SER A 4 -2.26 -10.69 13.26
C SER A 4 -1.01 -10.59 14.13
N GLN A 5 -0.14 -11.59 14.04
CA GLN A 5 1.16 -11.65 14.70
C GLN A 5 2.26 -11.81 13.66
N CYS A 6 3.44 -11.27 13.97
CA CYS A 6 4.59 -11.25 13.07
C CYS A 6 5.85 -11.55 13.89
N THR A 7 6.63 -12.54 13.48
CA THR A 7 7.90 -12.91 14.12
C THR A 7 8.98 -13.13 13.06
N VAL A 8 10.24 -13.01 13.49
CA VAL A 8 11.42 -13.38 12.70
C VAL A 8 12.29 -14.26 13.60
N GLU A 9 12.35 -15.55 13.29
CA GLU A 9 13.09 -16.57 14.05
C GLU A 9 13.98 -17.34 13.09
N ASP A 10 15.26 -17.51 13.41
CA ASP A 10 16.26 -18.18 12.56
C ASP A 10 16.32 -17.69 11.10
N GLY A 11 16.03 -16.40 10.89
CA GLY A 11 16.00 -15.78 9.56
C GLY A 11 14.72 -16.06 8.76
N ILE A 12 13.74 -16.75 9.35
CA ILE A 12 12.43 -17.03 8.74
C ILE A 12 11.42 -15.99 9.22
N PHE A 13 10.82 -15.29 8.26
CA PHE A 13 9.70 -14.39 8.52
C PHE A 13 8.39 -15.18 8.60
N GLN A 14 7.70 -15.09 9.75
CA GLN A 14 6.40 -15.71 9.96
C GLN A 14 5.33 -14.64 10.20
N PHE A 15 4.22 -14.77 9.49
CA PHE A 15 3.05 -13.92 9.63
C PHE A 15 1.81 -14.79 9.83
N SER A 16 1.10 -14.59 10.93
CA SER A 16 -0.08 -15.39 11.29
C SER A 16 -1.28 -14.50 11.57
N LEU A 17 -2.46 -15.05 11.34
CA LEU A 17 -3.74 -14.38 11.50
C LEU A 17 -4.72 -15.38 12.12
N GLN A 18 -5.31 -15.01 13.25
CA GLN A 18 -6.35 -15.80 13.89
C GLN A 18 -7.61 -14.95 14.04
N VAL A 19 -8.69 -15.36 13.39
CA VAL A 19 -9.95 -14.61 13.36
C VAL A 19 -11.12 -15.58 13.47
N PRO A 20 -12.07 -15.35 14.39
CA PRO A 20 -13.31 -16.11 14.41
C PRO A 20 -14.15 -15.76 13.19
N MET A 21 -14.56 -16.76 12.42
CA MET A 21 -15.41 -16.57 11.24
C MET A 21 -16.58 -17.54 11.28
N ALA A 22 -17.78 -17.02 10.98
CA ALA A 22 -18.99 -17.81 10.85
C ALA A 22 -19.47 -17.69 9.40
N ILE A 23 -18.93 -18.55 8.53
CA ILE A 23 -19.24 -18.58 7.10
C ILE A 23 -19.87 -19.92 6.76
N GLY A 24 -20.88 -19.92 5.90
CA GLY A 24 -21.51 -21.12 5.36
C GLY A 24 -21.48 -21.12 3.85
N THR A 25 -21.43 -22.32 3.26
CA THR A 25 -21.44 -22.52 1.79
C THR A 25 -22.79 -23.00 1.27
N VAL A 26 -23.77 -23.16 2.17
CA VAL A 26 -25.08 -23.73 1.87
C VAL A 26 -26.17 -22.89 2.55
N GLY A 27 -27.15 -22.46 1.76
CA GLY A 27 -28.34 -21.74 2.26
C GLY A 27 -28.22 -20.21 2.25
N GLY A 28 -29.37 -19.55 2.34
CA GLY A 28 -29.47 -18.09 2.30
C GLY A 28 -29.05 -17.47 0.96
N LEU A 29 -28.39 -16.31 1.02
CA LEU A 29 -27.98 -15.52 -0.15
C LEU A 29 -26.90 -16.20 -1.01
N THR A 30 -26.12 -17.13 -0.46
CA THR A 30 -25.04 -17.83 -1.19
C THR A 30 -25.56 -18.64 -2.37
N ARG A 31 -26.83 -19.12 -2.30
CA ARG A 31 -27.52 -19.79 -3.41
C ARG A 31 -28.53 -18.91 -4.12
N ALA A 32 -29.16 -17.98 -3.40
CA ALA A 32 -30.22 -17.14 -3.97
C ALA A 32 -29.69 -16.03 -4.89
N HIS A 33 -28.49 -15.51 -4.62
CA HIS A 33 -27.91 -14.42 -5.40
C HIS A 33 -26.99 -14.96 -6.51
N PRO A 34 -27.25 -14.67 -7.80
CA PRO A 34 -26.50 -15.25 -8.93
C PRO A 34 -24.99 -15.01 -8.85
N ILE A 35 -24.56 -13.82 -8.45
CA ILE A 35 -23.12 -13.49 -8.31
C ILE A 35 -22.47 -14.27 -7.17
N ALA A 36 -23.19 -14.50 -6.06
CA ALA A 36 -22.64 -15.25 -4.93
C ALA A 36 -22.49 -16.73 -5.29
N ALA A 37 -23.48 -17.30 -5.97
CA ALA A 37 -23.42 -18.67 -6.48
C ALA A 37 -22.26 -18.85 -7.46
N LEU A 38 -22.09 -17.90 -8.40
CA LEU A 38 -20.98 -17.92 -9.36
C LEU A 38 -19.61 -17.81 -8.66
N ALA A 39 -19.48 -16.95 -7.65
CA ALA A 39 -18.23 -16.82 -6.89
C ALA A 39 -17.84 -18.13 -6.19
N ILE A 40 -18.82 -18.83 -5.58
CA ILE A 40 -18.59 -20.15 -4.96
C ILE A 40 -18.22 -21.21 -6.02
N GLU A 41 -18.79 -21.13 -7.21
CA GLU A 41 -18.44 -22.02 -8.33
C GLU A 41 -17.02 -21.78 -8.85
N ILE A 42 -16.61 -20.52 -9.04
CA ILE A 42 -15.24 -20.14 -9.42
C ILE A 42 -14.23 -20.66 -8.40
N LEU A 43 -14.58 -20.62 -7.11
CA LEU A 43 -13.75 -21.14 -6.02
C LEU A 43 -13.71 -22.68 -5.94
N GLY A 44 -14.41 -23.40 -6.82
CA GLY A 44 -14.43 -24.86 -6.83
C GLY A 44 -15.37 -25.51 -5.82
N LYS A 45 -16.40 -24.78 -5.36
CA LYS A 45 -17.41 -25.24 -4.38
C LYS A 45 -16.77 -25.75 -3.08
N PRO A 46 -15.98 -24.92 -2.38
CA PRO A 46 -15.35 -25.33 -1.11
C PRO A 46 -16.42 -25.67 -0.05
N SER A 47 -16.02 -26.47 0.94
CA SER A 47 -16.70 -26.58 2.22
C SER A 47 -16.64 -25.26 2.99
N ALA A 48 -17.47 -25.13 4.03
CA ALA A 48 -17.46 -23.95 4.89
C ALA A 48 -16.09 -23.73 5.55
N GLU A 49 -15.42 -24.81 5.96
CA GLU A 49 -14.09 -24.76 6.55
C GLU A 49 -13.02 -24.30 5.55
N GLU A 50 -13.02 -24.85 4.34
CA GLU A 50 -12.12 -24.41 3.27
C GLU A 50 -12.37 -22.94 2.90
N LEU A 51 -13.64 -22.51 2.83
CA LEU A 51 -13.96 -21.11 2.55
C LEU A 51 -13.46 -20.17 3.65
N MET A 52 -13.55 -20.59 4.93
CA MET A 52 -12.94 -19.85 6.04
C MET A 52 -11.42 -19.77 5.89
N GLN A 53 -10.74 -20.87 5.54
CA GLN A 53 -9.29 -20.86 5.32
C GLN A 53 -8.89 -19.94 4.16
N ILE A 54 -9.62 -19.97 3.05
CA ILE A 54 -9.43 -19.08 1.89
C ILE A 54 -9.61 -17.62 2.31
N ALA A 55 -10.67 -17.30 3.05
CA ALA A 55 -10.92 -15.94 3.53
C ALA A 55 -9.83 -15.45 4.49
N ALA A 56 -9.36 -16.29 5.42
CA ALA A 56 -8.25 -15.97 6.31
C ALA A 56 -6.95 -15.72 5.54
N ALA A 57 -6.61 -16.61 4.58
CA ALA A 57 -5.43 -16.45 3.74
C ALA A 57 -5.48 -15.15 2.93
N MET A 58 -6.66 -14.80 2.39
CA MET A 58 -6.84 -13.54 1.67
C MET A 58 -6.71 -12.31 2.58
N GLY A 59 -7.30 -12.35 3.76
CA GLY A 59 -7.13 -11.30 4.77
C GLY A 59 -5.66 -11.11 5.16
N MET A 60 -4.94 -12.21 5.36
CA MET A 60 -3.51 -12.21 5.67
C MET A 60 -2.69 -11.60 4.53
N ALA A 61 -2.94 -12.03 3.28
CA ALA A 61 -2.25 -11.49 2.11
C ALA A 61 -2.49 -9.99 1.93
N ASN A 62 -3.73 -9.53 2.11
CA ASN A 62 -4.08 -8.11 2.04
C ASN A 62 -3.39 -7.30 3.15
N HIS A 63 -3.40 -7.80 4.38
CA HIS A 63 -2.72 -7.16 5.51
C HIS A 63 -1.21 -7.07 5.26
N PHE A 64 -0.58 -8.18 4.86
CA PHE A 64 0.85 -8.21 4.54
C PHE A 64 1.20 -7.22 3.42
N ALA A 65 0.41 -7.19 2.34
CA ALA A 65 0.62 -6.27 1.24
C ALA A 65 0.52 -4.80 1.70
N ALA A 66 -0.45 -4.46 2.55
CA ALA A 66 -0.59 -3.12 3.10
C ALA A 66 0.64 -2.70 3.93
N ILE A 67 1.09 -3.55 4.86
CA ILE A 67 2.30 -3.27 5.66
C ILE A 67 3.50 -3.13 4.74
N ARG A 68 3.72 -4.08 3.81
CA ARG A 68 4.82 -4.03 2.85
C ARG A 68 4.80 -2.72 2.06
N ALA A 69 3.63 -2.27 1.62
CA ALA A 69 3.50 -1.04 0.87
C ALA A 69 3.84 0.20 1.72
N LEU A 70 3.51 0.20 3.02
CA LEU A 70 3.86 1.28 3.95
C LEU A 70 5.35 1.32 4.28
N VAL A 71 6.02 0.18 4.38
CA VAL A 71 7.45 0.10 4.77
C VAL A 71 8.41 0.13 3.58
N THR A 72 7.92 -0.01 2.34
CA THR A 72 8.75 0.04 1.13
C THR A 72 8.79 1.43 0.52
N THR A 73 9.90 1.73 -0.17
CA THR A 73 10.15 3.05 -0.75
C THR A 73 9.23 3.41 -1.91
N GLY A 74 8.49 2.45 -2.48
CA GLY A 74 7.67 2.67 -3.68
C GLY A 74 6.56 3.70 -3.46
N ILE A 75 5.76 3.52 -2.40
CA ILE A 75 4.70 4.48 -2.03
C ILE A 75 5.32 5.81 -1.61
N GLN A 76 6.37 5.79 -0.80
CA GLN A 76 7.04 6.99 -0.32
C GLN A 76 7.59 7.85 -1.47
N LYS A 77 8.27 7.26 -2.46
CA LYS A 77 8.77 7.96 -3.65
C LYS A 77 7.64 8.57 -4.48
N GLY A 78 6.55 7.82 -4.69
CA GLY A 78 5.37 8.31 -5.41
C GLY A 78 4.71 9.50 -4.70
N HIS A 79 4.50 9.39 -3.39
CA HIS A 79 3.96 10.48 -2.57
C HIS A 79 4.90 11.69 -2.54
N MET A 80 6.21 11.51 -2.41
CA MET A 80 7.16 12.61 -2.40
C MET A 80 7.15 13.41 -3.71
N LYS A 81 6.93 12.74 -4.86
CA LYS A 81 6.74 13.43 -6.15
C LYS A 81 5.46 14.27 -6.17
N MET A 82 4.38 13.82 -5.50
CA MET A 82 3.16 14.61 -5.30
C MET A 82 3.31 15.73 -4.26
N HIS A 83 4.19 15.55 -3.27
CA HIS A 83 4.48 16.56 -2.24
C HIS A 83 5.47 17.63 -2.70
N LEU A 84 6.18 17.42 -3.81
CA LEU A 84 7.16 18.35 -4.37
C LEU A 84 6.61 19.78 -4.46
N SER A 85 5.41 19.95 -5.03
CA SER A 85 4.76 21.26 -5.16
C SER A 85 4.51 21.94 -3.81
N LYS A 86 4.06 21.18 -2.79
CA LYS A 86 3.83 21.71 -1.44
C LYS A 86 5.15 22.11 -0.75
N ILE A 87 6.21 21.33 -0.96
CA ILE A 87 7.54 21.64 -0.38
C ILE A 87 8.12 22.89 -1.03
N LEU A 88 8.02 23.03 -2.35
CA LEU A 88 8.44 24.23 -3.08
C LEU A 88 7.68 25.48 -2.60
N GLN A 89 6.36 25.37 -2.41
CA GLN A 89 5.56 26.44 -1.83
C GLN A 89 6.03 26.82 -0.41
N HIS A 90 6.27 25.82 0.45
CA HIS A 90 6.77 26.05 1.81
C HIS A 90 8.15 26.73 1.83
N LEU A 91 9.02 26.41 0.87
CA LEU A 91 10.33 27.04 0.66
C LEU A 91 10.26 28.36 -0.13
N GLN A 92 9.05 28.87 -0.36
CA GLN A 92 8.76 30.12 -1.07
C GLN A 92 9.42 30.16 -2.46
N ALA A 93 9.36 29.03 -3.17
CA ALA A 93 9.89 28.95 -4.53
C ALA A 93 9.11 29.86 -5.49
N THR A 94 9.82 30.60 -6.34
CA THR A 94 9.20 31.39 -7.42
C THR A 94 8.62 30.47 -8.50
N PRO A 95 7.76 30.98 -9.41
CA PRO A 95 7.27 30.20 -10.55
C PRO A 95 8.40 29.61 -11.41
N HIS A 96 9.46 30.39 -11.64
CA HIS A 96 10.63 29.94 -12.39
C HIS A 96 11.40 28.82 -11.66
N GLU A 97 11.64 28.97 -10.35
CA GLU A 97 12.28 27.93 -9.52
C GLU A 97 11.44 26.64 -9.48
N THR A 98 10.11 26.78 -9.50
CA THR A 98 9.17 25.65 -9.48
C THR A 98 9.25 24.85 -10.78
N ASP A 99 9.23 25.51 -11.94
CA ASP A 99 9.34 24.85 -13.24
C ASP A 99 10.68 24.10 -13.39
N GLU A 100 11.77 24.72 -12.97
CA GLU A 100 13.10 24.09 -13.02
C GLU A 100 13.19 22.90 -12.05
N ALA A 101 12.63 23.00 -10.85
CA ALA A 101 12.56 21.88 -9.91
C ALA A 101 11.72 20.73 -10.46
N MET A 102 10.57 21.01 -11.07
CA MET A 102 9.69 19.99 -11.65
C MET A 102 10.38 19.21 -12.78
N LYS A 103 11.17 19.88 -13.63
CA LYS A 103 11.99 19.23 -14.65
C LYS A 103 13.14 18.41 -14.03
N TYR A 104 13.86 18.99 -13.08
CA TYR A 104 15.01 18.35 -12.45
C TYR A 104 14.64 17.06 -11.70
N PHE A 105 13.50 17.07 -10.99
CA PHE A 105 13.01 15.93 -10.22
C PHE A 105 12.09 14.98 -11.00
N ALA A 106 11.91 15.16 -12.31
CA ALA A 106 11.04 14.29 -13.12
C ALA A 106 11.48 12.82 -13.10
N SER A 107 12.79 12.57 -13.09
CA SER A 107 13.42 11.24 -13.10
C SER A 107 14.39 11.01 -11.93
N ARG A 108 14.39 11.89 -10.91
CA ARG A 108 15.28 11.81 -9.75
C ARG A 108 14.48 11.54 -8.47
N GLU A 109 15.14 10.98 -7.46
CA GLU A 109 14.53 10.83 -6.15
C GLU A 109 14.28 12.20 -5.50
N VAL A 110 13.09 12.32 -4.89
CA VAL A 110 12.65 13.54 -4.23
C VAL A 110 12.76 13.34 -2.72
N SER A 111 13.50 14.24 -2.07
CA SER A 111 13.52 14.39 -0.62
C SER A 111 13.48 15.87 -0.27
N TYR A 112 13.05 16.21 0.95
CA TYR A 112 13.06 17.60 1.41
C TYR A 112 14.45 18.24 1.28
N LYS A 113 15.49 17.52 1.71
CA LYS A 113 16.88 17.98 1.62
C LYS A 113 17.30 18.24 0.17
N ALA A 114 17.01 17.31 -0.74
CA ALA A 114 17.36 17.47 -2.15
C ALA A 114 16.70 18.72 -2.78
N ILE A 115 15.44 19.00 -2.44
CA ILE A 115 14.73 20.19 -2.91
C ILE A 115 15.36 21.48 -2.33
N ALA A 116 15.65 21.49 -1.03
CA ALA A 116 16.29 22.63 -0.37
C ALA A 116 17.68 22.94 -0.97
N ASP A 117 18.51 21.91 -1.16
CA ASP A 117 19.84 22.02 -1.76
C ASP A 117 19.73 22.50 -3.23
N PHE A 118 18.74 22.02 -3.99
CA PHE A 118 18.50 22.45 -5.36
C PHE A 118 18.15 23.95 -5.44
N LEU A 119 17.20 24.42 -4.61
CA LEU A 119 16.83 25.83 -4.57
C LEU A 119 18.00 26.72 -4.15
N GLN A 120 18.78 26.29 -3.14
CA GLN A 120 19.95 27.04 -2.69
C GLN A 120 20.97 27.21 -3.82
N ASN A 121 21.18 26.18 -4.65
CA ASN A 121 22.09 26.23 -5.80
C ASN A 121 21.61 27.13 -6.95
N ILE A 122 20.29 27.26 -7.15
CA ILE A 122 19.75 28.20 -8.15
C ILE A 122 19.89 29.63 -7.66
N ARG A 123 19.57 29.88 -6.38
CA ARG A 123 19.63 31.20 -5.76
C ARG A 123 21.05 31.74 -5.63
N SER A 124 22.05 30.88 -5.43
CA SER A 124 23.46 31.28 -5.33
C SER A 124 24.14 31.51 -6.68
N LYS A 125 23.51 31.09 -7.78
CA LYS A 125 23.97 31.36 -9.16
C LYS A 125 23.36 32.61 -9.80
N THR A 126 22.43 33.25 -9.10
CA THR A 126 21.79 34.52 -9.49
C THR A 126 22.40 35.65 -8.68
#